data_AF-A0A2C9CBJ9-F1
#
_entry.id   AF-A0A2C9CBJ9-F1
#
_cell.length_a   1.000
_cell.length_b   1.000
_cell.length_c   1.000
_cell.angle_alpha   90.00
_cell.angle_beta   90.00
_cell.angle_gamma   90.00
#
_symmetry.space_group_name_H-M   'P 1'
#
loop_
_entity.id
_entity.type
_entity.pdbx_description
1 polymer ?
#
loop_
_entity_poly.entity_id
_entity_poly.type
_entity_poly.pdbx_seq_one_letter_code
_entity_poly.pdbx_strand_id
1 'polypeptide(L)' 'MHAPKVVAKGADYIALKIKEIAKINKIPIVEERSLARTLYKTVDVGKEIPQKLYYAVAKVLSYVYGLKK' A
#
# COMPACT_ATOMS: atom_id res chain seq x y z
N MET A 1 11.37 -1.76 15.35
CA MET A 1 11.01 -1.43 13.96
C MET A 1 9.49 -1.47 13.88
N HIS A 2 8.83 -0.32 13.65
CA HIS A 2 7.36 -0.24 13.62
C HIS A 2 6.82 -0.76 12.28
N ALA A 3 5.64 -1.38 12.30
CA ALA A 3 5.03 -1.90 11.08
C ALA A 3 4.56 -0.76 10.16
N PRO A 4 4.53 -0.96 8.83
CA PRO A 4 3.99 0.03 7.91
C PRO A 4 2.56 0.46 8.28
N LYS A 5 2.29 1.76 8.17
CA LYS A 5 1.01 2.37 8.50
C LYS A 5 0.19 2.65 7.25
N VAL A 6 -1.10 2.37 7.28
CA VAL A 6 -2.02 2.74 6.19
C VAL A 6 -2.33 4.23 6.30
N VAL A 7 -1.81 5.02 5.36
CA VAL A 7 -2.01 6.49 5.35
C VAL A 7 -3.24 6.91 4.53
N ALA A 8 -3.69 6.07 3.60
CA ALA A 8 -4.87 6.30 2.78
C ALA A 8 -5.41 4.96 2.27
N LYS A 9 -6.74 4.88 2.08
CA LYS A 9 -7.43 3.80 1.36
C LYS A 9 -8.60 4.40 0.59
N GLY A 10 -8.97 3.79 -0.54
CA GLY A 10 -10.06 4.27 -1.38
C GLY A 10 -10.52 3.23 -2.39
N ALA A 11 -11.74 3.39 -2.86
CA ALA A 11 -12.32 2.64 -3.97
C ALA A 11 -12.75 3.60 -5.09
N ASP A 12 -12.91 3.08 -6.30
CA ASP A 12 -13.39 3.80 -7.48
C ASP A 12 -12.69 5.16 -7.66
N TYR A 13 -13.47 6.25 -7.64
CA TYR A 13 -12.96 7.61 -7.81
C TYR A 13 -11.86 7.98 -6.81
N ILE A 14 -12.00 7.59 -5.54
CA ILE A 14 -11.00 7.89 -4.51
C ILE A 14 -9.69 7.14 -4.81
N ALA A 15 -9.77 5.88 -5.25
CA ALA A 15 -8.58 5.12 -5.63
C ALA A 15 -7.86 5.75 -6.84
N LEU A 16 -8.62 6.27 -7.81
CA LEU A 16 -8.07 7.00 -8.94
C LEU A 16 -7.33 8.27 -8.49
N LYS A 17 -7.91 9.05 -7.57
CA LYS A 17 -7.27 10.24 -6.99
C LYS A 17 -5.99 9.92 -6.22
N ILE A 18 -5.98 8.85 -5.43
CA ILE A 18 -4.75 8.39 -4.74
C ILE A 18 -3.65 8.08 -5.76
N LYS A 19 -3.98 7.35 -6.84
CA LYS A 19 -3.02 7.03 -7.90
C LYS A 19 -2.51 8.26 -8.64
N GLU A 20 -3.38 9.23 -8.89
CA GLU A 20 -3.02 10.51 -9.53
C GLU A 20 -1.99 11.27 -8.67
N ILE A 21 -2.27 11.45 -7.39
CA ILE A 21 -1.36 12.12 -6.44
C ILE A 21 -0.03 11.36 -6.32
N ALA A 22 -0.08 10.03 -6.26
CA ALA A 22 1.12 9.19 -6.22
C ALA A 22 2.01 9.42 -7.45
N LYS A 23 1.43 9.48 -8.67
CA LYS A 23 2.17 9.77 -9.91
C LYS A 23 2.84 11.14 -9.86
N ILE A 24 2.12 12.19 -9.46
CA ILE A 24 2.65 13.56 -9.34
C ILE A 24 3.88 13.60 -8.43
N ASN A 25 3.82 12.88 -7.32
CA ASN A 25 4.90 12.81 -6.33
C ASN A 25 5.94 11.72 -6.62
N LYS A 26 5.89 11.08 -7.79
CA LYS A 26 6.79 9.98 -8.19
C LYS A 26 6.85 8.84 -7.17
N ILE A 27 5.72 8.54 -6.52
CA ILE A 27 5.56 7.41 -5.61
C ILE A 27 5.27 6.15 -6.44
N PRO A 28 6.05 5.06 -6.30
CA PRO A 28 5.81 3.82 -7.02
C PRO A 28 4.42 3.23 -6.74
N ILE A 29 3.74 2.79 -7.81
CA ILE A 29 2.44 2.14 -7.73
C ILE A 29 2.64 0.66 -8.08
N VAL A 30 2.35 -0.22 -7.11
CA VAL A 30 2.43 -1.67 -7.30
C VAL A 30 1.02 -2.25 -7.33
N GLU A 31 0.71 -3.02 -8.37
CA GLU A 31 -0.56 -3.74 -8.47
C GLU A 31 -0.47 -5.09 -7.77
N GLU A 32 -1.05 -5.20 -6.59
CA GLU A 32 -1.31 -6.47 -5.90
C GLU A 32 -2.79 -6.48 -5.49
N ARG A 33 -3.63 -7.15 -6.28
CA ARG A 33 -5.09 -7.13 -6.11
C ARG A 33 -5.56 -7.77 -4.81
N SER A 34 -4.95 -8.89 -4.41
CA SER A 34 -5.37 -9.65 -3.23
C SER A 34 -5.03 -8.90 -1.95
N LEU A 35 -3.81 -8.38 -1.86
CA LEU A 35 -3.31 -7.58 -0.75
C LEU A 35 -4.07 -6.26 -0.66
N ALA A 36 -4.28 -5.55 -1.77
CA ALA A 36 -5.03 -4.29 -1.77
C ALA A 36 -6.46 -4.48 -1.24
N ARG A 37 -7.17 -5.52 -1.72
CA ARG A 37 -8.52 -5.87 -1.22
C ARG A 37 -8.51 -6.22 0.25
N THR A 38 -7.51 -6.98 0.70
CA THR A 38 -7.38 -7.38 2.12
C THR A 38 -7.11 -6.17 3.01
N LEU A 39 -6.16 -5.31 2.64
CA LEU A 39 -5.87 -4.07 3.37
C LEU A 39 -7.09 -3.14 3.44
N TYR A 40 -7.80 -2.98 2.31
CA TYR A 40 -9.00 -2.15 2.26
C TYR A 40 -10.07 -2.61 3.25
N LYS A 41 -10.30 -3.93 3.34
CA LYS A 41 -11.32 -4.53 4.20
C LYS A 41 -10.93 -4.63 5.68
N THR A 42 -9.64 -4.76 5.99
CA THR A 42 -9.20 -5.22 7.32
C THR A 42 -8.37 -4.22 8.10
N VAL A 43 -7.94 -3.11 7.48
CA VAL A 43 -7.08 -2.11 8.13
C VAL A 43 -7.65 -0.72 7.93
N ASP A 44 -7.71 0.04 9.02
CA ASP A 44 -8.14 1.43 8.98
C ASP A 44 -7.01 2.40 8.71
N VAL A 45 -7.38 3.54 8.13
CA VAL A 45 -6.44 4.65 7.94
C VAL A 45 -5.93 5.09 9.31
N GLY A 46 -4.63 5.29 9.40
CA GLY A 46 -4.00 5.63 10.66
C GLY A 46 -3.60 4.44 11.53
N LYS A 47 -3.84 3.20 11.07
CA LYS A 47 -3.42 1.98 11.79
C LYS A 47 -2.24 1.30 11.10
N GLU A 48 -1.43 0.62 11.91
CA GLU A 48 -0.39 -0.28 11.42
C GLU A 48 -1.02 -1.52 10.80
N ILE A 49 -0.34 -2.10 9.80
CA ILE A 49 -0.78 -3.36 9.22
C ILE A 49 -0.73 -4.49 10.28
N PRO A 50 -1.65 -5.47 10.25
CA PRO A 50 -1.61 -6.61 11.15
C PRO A 50 -0.49 -7.59 10.76
N GLN A 51 0.04 -8.31 11.75
CA GLN A 51 1.17 -9.24 11.59
C GLN A 51 0.96 -10.29 10.48
N LYS A 52 -0.28 -10.77 10.32
CA LYS A 52 -0.66 -11.71 9.25
C LYS A 52 -0.38 -11.21 7.83
N LEU A 53 -0.26 -9.89 7.63
CA LEU A 53 0.01 -9.28 6.33
C LEU A 53 1.48 -8.89 6.14
N TYR A 54 2.34 -9.09 7.15
CA TYR A 54 3.73 -8.65 7.10
C TYR A 54 4.49 -9.25 5.92
N TYR A 55 4.34 -10.55 5.67
CA TYR A 55 5.02 -11.21 4.56
C TYR A 55 4.64 -10.63 3.21
N ALA A 56 3.33 -10.43 2.97
CA ALA A 56 2.83 -9.88 1.72
C ALA A 56 3.31 -8.43 1.52
N VAL A 57 3.29 -7.60 2.57
CA VAL A 57 3.77 -6.22 2.49
C VAL A 57 5.30 -6.17 2.34
N ALA A 58 6.05 -7.03 3.03
CA ALA A 58 7.50 -7.12 2.89
C ALA A 58 7.92 -7.48 1.46
N LYS A 59 7.18 -8.38 0.79
CA LYS A 59 7.41 -8.70 -0.63
C LYS A 59 7.23 -7.48 -1.54
N VAL A 60 6.20 -6.67 -1.31
CA VAL A 60 5.98 -5.41 -2.05
C VAL A 60 7.10 -4.41 -1.77
N LEU A 61 7.48 -4.23 -0.50
CA LEU A 61 8.58 -3.33 -0.12
C LEU A 61 9.90 -3.75 -0.76
N SER A 62 10.23 -5.04 -0.74
CA SER A 62 11.43 -5.60 -1.37
C SER A 62 11.46 -5.28 -2.86
N TYR A 63 10.34 -5.46 -3.57
CA TYR A 63 10.20 -5.07 -4.97
C TYR A 63 10.46 -3.58 -5.18
N VAL A 64 9.82 -2.71 -4.39
CA VAL A 64 9.97 -1.24 -4.50
C VAL A 64 11.40 -0.79 -4.23
N TYR A 65 12.08 -1.36 -3.23
CA TYR A 65 13.47 -1.02 -2.94
C TYR A 65 14.44 -1.57 -3.98
N GLY A 66 14.15 -2.73 -4.55
CA GLY A 66 14.92 -3.29 -5.68
C GLY A 66 14.87 -2.41 -6.93
N LEU A 67 13.77 -1.70 -7.16
CA LEU A 67 13.61 -0.76 -8.29
C LEU A 67 14.41 0.55 -8.13
N LYS A 68 14.91 0.86 -6.92
CA LYS A 68 15.67 2.10 -6.64
C LYS A 68 17.19 1.93 -6.78
N LYS A 69 17.66 0.77 -7.25
CA LYS A 69 19.06 0.56 -7.62
C LYS A 69 19.38 1.15 -8.99
#